data_AF-A0A439CRV2-F1
#
_entry.id   AF-A0A439CRV2-F1
#
_cell.length_a   1.000
_cell.length_b   1.000
_cell.length_c   1.000
_cell.angle_alpha   90.00
_cell.angle_beta   90.00
_cell.angle_gamma   90.00
#
_symmetry.space_group_name_H-M   'P 1'
#
loop_
_entity.id
_entity.type
_entity.pdbx_description
1 polymer ?
#
loop_
_entity_poly.entity_id
_entity_poly.type
_entity_poly.pdbx_seq_one_letter_code
_entity_poly.pdbx_strand_id
1 'polypeptide(L)'
;LEFSKVRNPLFDAVYKRWSFAAIPLIGQLVASDRDSYQYLVESIERFPSQEEFRGLIEDAGFVVGGDGFEDLTNGVAAIHKGMKPL
;
A
#
# COMPACT_ATOMS: atom_id res chain seq x y z
N LEU A 1 6.44 6.25 -2.77
CA LEU A 1 5.82 6.01 -1.45
C LEU A 1 4.44 5.53 -1.79
N GLU A 2 4.16 4.26 -1.55
CA GLU A 2 2.92 3.60 -1.97
C GLU A 2 2.29 2.91 -0.75
N PHE A 3 0.96 2.79 -0.75
CA PHE A 3 0.26 2.01 0.27
C PHE A 3 0.57 0.53 0.09
N SER A 4 0.69 -0.20 1.19
CA SER A 4 1.23 -1.55 1.17
C SER A 4 0.49 -2.48 2.14
N LYS A 5 0.85 -3.77 2.12
CA LYS A 5 0.23 -4.79 2.97
C LYS A 5 0.90 -4.83 4.34
N VAL A 6 0.07 -4.83 5.38
CA VAL A 6 0.49 -4.90 6.78
C VAL A 6 1.06 -6.30 7.06
N ARG A 7 2.25 -6.38 7.67
CA ARG A 7 2.95 -7.65 7.92
C ARG A 7 2.34 -8.51 9.04
N ASN A 8 1.59 -7.90 9.96
CA ASN A 8 0.92 -8.61 11.06
C ASN A 8 -0.52 -8.99 10.65
N PRO A 9 -0.87 -10.27 10.51
CA PRO A 9 -2.19 -10.71 10.04
C PRO A 9 -3.35 -10.22 10.92
N LEU A 10 -3.13 -10.08 12.23
CA LEU A 10 -4.15 -9.62 13.17
C LEU A 10 -4.40 -8.12 13.03
N PHE A 11 -3.33 -7.34 12.83
CA PHE A 11 -3.42 -5.90 12.59
C PHE A 11 -3.96 -5.61 11.19
N ASP A 12 -3.60 -6.41 10.18
CA ASP A 12 -4.15 -6.33 8.82
C ASP A 12 -5.66 -6.54 8.83
N ALA A 13 -6.14 -7.57 9.54
CA ALA A 13 -7.58 -7.84 9.64
C ALA A 13 -8.34 -6.72 10.38
N VAL A 14 -7.78 -6.18 11.47
CA VAL A 14 -8.39 -5.08 12.22
C VAL A 14 -8.34 -3.77 11.44
N TYR A 15 -7.21 -3.45 10.83
CA TYR A 15 -7.03 -2.25 10.00
C TYR A 15 -7.92 -2.33 8.77
N LYS A 16 -7.94 -3.44 8.03
CA LYS A 16 -8.88 -3.63 6.91
C LYS A 16 -10.31 -3.48 7.40
N ARG A 17 -10.72 -4.18 8.47
CA ARG A 17 -12.10 -4.10 8.93
C ARG A 17 -12.50 -2.70 9.41
N TRP A 18 -11.61 -1.98 10.07
CA TRP A 18 -11.84 -0.59 10.47
C TRP A 18 -11.84 0.35 9.26
N SER A 19 -10.85 0.26 8.37
CA SER A 19 -10.70 1.10 7.18
C SER A 19 -11.84 0.90 6.18
N PHE A 20 -12.21 -0.34 5.85
CA PHE A 20 -13.32 -0.65 4.93
C PHE A 20 -14.68 -0.22 5.48
N ALA A 21 -14.86 -0.17 6.81
CA ALA A 21 -16.11 0.29 7.42
C ALA A 21 -16.12 1.82 7.63
N ALA A 22 -15.03 2.40 8.12
CA ALA A 22 -14.97 3.79 8.58
C ALA A 22 -14.63 4.78 7.46
N ILE A 23 -13.69 4.46 6.56
CA ILE A 23 -13.23 5.40 5.53
C ILE A 23 -14.35 5.77 4.54
N PRO A 24 -15.15 4.82 4.02
CA PRO A 24 -16.25 5.15 3.10
C PRO A 24 -17.36 5.97 3.78
N LEU A 25 -17.67 5.67 5.04
CA LEU A 25 -18.67 6.41 5.82
C LEU A 25 -18.20 7.85 6.12
N ILE A 26 -16.92 8.05 6.44
CA ILE A 26 -16.32 9.38 6.61
C ILE A 26 -16.29 10.13 5.27
N GLY A 27 -15.92 9.47 4.16
CA GLY A 27 -15.94 10.08 2.82
C GLY A 27 -17.34 10.53 2.40
N GLN A 28 -18.37 9.74 2.72
CA GLN A 28 -19.77 10.08 2.46
C GLN A 28 -20.25 11.26 3.32
N LEU A 29 -19.78 11.37 4.57
CA LEU A 29 -20.16 12.44 5.49
C LEU A 29 -19.42 13.77 5.22
N VAL A 30 -18.17 13.71 4.75
CA VAL A 30 -17.27 14.87 4.63
C VAL A 30 -17.21 15.44 3.22
N ALA A 31 -17.23 14.59 2.18
CA ALA A 31 -16.94 15.03 0.82
C ALA A 31 -18.12 14.91 -0.17
N SER A 32 -19.23 14.25 0.20
CA SER A 32 -20.28 13.80 -0.76
C SER A 32 -19.73 13.04 -1.98
N ASP A 33 -18.48 12.55 -1.91
CA ASP A 33 -17.77 11.87 -3.00
C ASP A 33 -17.32 10.49 -2.53
N ARG A 34 -18.30 9.59 -2.52
CA ARG A 34 -18.11 8.18 -2.12
C ARG A 34 -17.19 7.44 -3.09
N ASP A 35 -17.24 7.78 -4.37
CA ASP A 35 -16.55 7.06 -5.44
C ASP A 35 -15.04 7.23 -5.33
N SER A 36 -14.56 8.45 -5.02
CA SER A 36 -13.13 8.70 -4.78
C SER A 36 -12.55 7.88 -3.62
N TYR A 37 -13.29 7.75 -2.51
CA TYR A 37 -12.85 6.95 -1.35
C TYR A 37 -12.96 5.45 -1.59
N GLN A 38 -13.98 5.01 -2.32
CA GLN A 38 -14.07 3.61 -2.76
C GLN A 38 -12.89 3.25 -3.65
N TYR A 39 -12.54 4.09 -4.62
CA TYR A 39 -11.37 3.91 -5.47
C TYR A 39 -10.07 3.85 -4.68
N LEU A 40 -9.90 4.72 -3.67
CA LEU A 40 -8.74 4.67 -2.78
C LEU A 40 -8.62 3.30 -2.10
N VAL A 41 -9.70 2.80 -1.51
CA VAL A 41 -9.68 1.51 -0.81
C VAL A 41 -9.42 0.36 -1.78
N GLU A 42 -10.08 0.34 -2.94
CA GLU A 42 -9.87 -0.69 -3.97
C GLU A 42 -8.45 -0.66 -4.54
N SER A 43 -7.86 0.52 -4.73
CA SER A 43 -6.50 0.65 -5.26
C SER A 43 -5.45 0.17 -4.25
N ILE A 44 -5.63 0.46 -2.96
CA ILE A 44 -4.79 -0.07 -1.87
C ILE A 44 -4.87 -1.61 -1.82
N GLU A 45 -6.06 -2.18 -1.97
CA GLU A 45 -6.23 -3.64 -1.94
C GLU A 45 -5.57 -4.35 -3.13
N ARG A 46 -5.67 -3.75 -4.32
CA ARG A 46 -5.10 -4.29 -5.56
C ARG A 46 -3.58 -4.07 -5.67
N PHE A 47 -3.02 -3.13 -4.91
CA PHE A 47 -1.59 -2.84 -4.98
C PHE A 47 -0.76 -4.07 -4.56
N PRO A 48 0.34 -4.38 -5.28
CA PRO A 48 1.22 -5.49 -4.92
C PRO A 48 1.79 -5.34 -3.50
N SER A 49 2.09 -6.45 -2.85
CA SER A 49 2.87 -6.45 -1.61
C SER A 49 4.27 -5.88 -1.85
N GLN A 50 4.97 -5.58 -0.75
CA GLN A 50 6.32 -5.01 -0.82
C GLN A 50 7.28 -5.89 -1.63
N GLU A 51 7.23 -7.20 -1.43
CA GLU A 51 8.10 -8.16 -2.11
C GLU A 51 7.71 -8.31 -3.60
N GLU A 52 6.42 -8.34 -3.91
CA GLU A 52 5.93 -8.37 -5.29
C GLU A 52 6.34 -7.10 -6.04
N PHE A 53 6.17 -5.92 -5.42
CA PHE A 53 6.55 -4.65 -6.04
C PHE A 53 8.06 -4.49 -6.18
N ARG A 54 8.84 -5.01 -5.23
CA ARG A 54 10.30 -5.15 -5.36
C ARG A 54 10.66 -5.95 -6.62
N GLY A 55 10.00 -7.08 -6.86
CA GLY A 55 10.18 -7.87 -8.07
C GLY A 55 9.89 -7.07 -9.35
N LEU A 56 8.79 -6.30 -9.36
CA LEU A 56 8.46 -5.43 -10.49
C LEU A 56 9.52 -4.34 -10.76
N ILE A 57 10.17 -3.83 -9.72
CA ILE A 57 11.28 -2.86 -9.86
C ILE A 57 12.52 -3.54 -10.46
N GLU A 58 12.83 -4.77 -10.04
CA GLU A 58 13.92 -5.57 -10.61
C GLU A 58 13.66 -5.93 -12.08
N ASP A 59 12.43 -6.35 -12.41
CA ASP A 59 12.00 -6.66 -13.78
C ASP A 59 12.07 -5.44 -14.71
N ALA A 60 11.89 -4.24 -14.16
CA ALA A 60 12.06 -2.98 -14.87
C ALA A 60 13.55 -2.62 -15.12
N GLY A 61 14.50 -3.44 -14.65
CA GLY A 61 15.94 -3.28 -14.87
C GLY A 61 16.66 -2.41 -13.84
N PHE A 62 16.03 -2.11 -12.70
CA PHE A 62 16.70 -1.44 -11.58
C PHE A 62 17.38 -2.45 -10.68
N VAL A 63 18.53 -2.07 -10.13
CA VAL A 63 19.22 -2.83 -9.09
C VAL A 63 18.65 -2.47 -7.73
N VAL A 64 18.24 -3.49 -6.97
CA VAL A 64 17.68 -3.33 -5.63
C VAL A 64 18.64 -3.91 -4.59
N GLY A 65 19.07 -3.08 -3.64
CA GLY A 65 19.98 -3.48 -2.55
C GLY A 65 19.23 -3.84 -1.27
N GLY A 66 19.61 -4.95 -0.63
CA GLY A 66 18.93 -5.47 0.57
C GLY A 66 17.46 -5.78 0.29
N ASP A 67 16.59 -5.45 1.24
CA ASP A 67 15.15 -5.62 1.08
C ASP A 67 14.57 -4.68 0.00
N GLY A 68 15.21 -3.55 -0.27
CA GLY A 68 14.74 -2.61 -1.31
C GLY A 68 13.51 -1.79 -0.95
N PHE A 69 12.99 -1.95 0.27
CA PHE A 69 11.87 -1.17 0.77
C PHE A 69 11.96 -0.96 2.29
N GLU A 70 11.20 0.01 2.78
CA GLU A 70 11.10 0.35 4.19
C GLU A 70 9.64 0.57 4.56
N ASP A 71 9.13 -0.22 5.51
CA ASP A 71 7.75 -0.15 5.97
C ASP A 71 7.54 1.04 6.90
N LEU A 72 6.47 1.79 6.65
CA LEU A 72 5.98 2.87 7.48
C LEU A 72 4.70 2.42 8.17
N THR A 73 4.55 2.80 9.45
CA THR A 73 3.35 2.47 10.25
C THR A 73 3.02 0.97 10.18
N ASN A 74 4.05 0.13 10.35
CA ASN A 74 3.92 -1.33 10.34
C ASN A 74 3.39 -1.93 9.01
N GLY A 75 3.67 -1.26 7.89
CA GLY A 75 3.37 -1.74 6.54
C GLY A 75 2.12 -1.14 5.91
N VAL A 76 1.47 -0.16 6.55
CA VAL A 76 0.37 0.60 5.91
C VAL A 76 0.87 1.31 4.64
N ALA A 77 2.10 1.80 4.67
CA ALA A 77 2.79 2.33 3.50
C ALA A 77 4.23 1.83 3.47
N ALA A 78 4.85 1.84 2.29
CA ALA A 78 6.25 1.49 2.13
C ALA A 78 6.98 2.46 1.19
N ILE A 79 8.26 2.71 1.48
CA ILE A 79 9.18 3.43 0.60
C ILE A 79 10.02 2.41 -0.14
N HIS A 80 9.85 2.30 -1.47
CA HIS A 80 10.67 1.44 -2.33
C HIS A 80 11.84 2.20 -2.94
N LYS A 81 12.98 1.54 -3.08
CA LYS A 81 14.25 2.12 -3.56
C LYS A 81 14.85 1.19 -4.62
N GLY A 82 15.26 1.77 -5.76
CA GLY A 82 15.96 1.07 -6.83
C GLY A 82 16.97 2.00 -7.51
N MET A 83 18.09 1.47 -7.97
CA MET A 83 19.16 2.22 -8.61
C MET A 83 19.28 1.81 -10.08
N LYS A 84 19.33 2.77 -10.99
CA LYS A 84 19.58 2.47 -12.40
C LYS A 84 21.05 2.09 -12.59
N PRO A 85 21.39 0.93 -13.15
CA PRO A 85 22.77 0.59 -13.47
C PRO A 85 23.31 1.56 -14.54
N LEU A 86 24.59 1.96 -14.39
CA LEU A 86 25.32 2.82 -15.32
C LEU A 86 25.77 2.05 -16.57
#